data_AF-A0A1J4KE27-F1
#
_entry.id   AF-A0A1J4KE27-F1
#
_cell.length_a   1.000
_cell.length_b   1.000
_cell.length_c   1.000
_cell.angle_alpha   90.00
_cell.angle_beta   90.00
_cell.angle_gamma   90.00
#
_symmetry.space_group_name_H-M   'P 1'
#
loop_
_entity.id
_entity.type
_entity.pdbx_description
1 polymer ?
#
loop_
_entity_poly.entity_id
_entity_poly.type
_entity_poly.pdbx_seq_one_letter_code
_entity_poly.pdbx_strand_id
1 'polypeptide(L)'
;MSDTIDVIFNDIKYNVKKSFIRFSSPGLYKIIASKYKAKSIEITDDITESTFITFLNSMTGKEIFIDFPHAYEIQYMAEKYENKLLLEKVNNFIENIPNNYRVLYHLLFLTKMQLNTEEAENYFASHFDDCVLPAYNLNINPEYIIQYIMKNPYFHSENGHNIVQYIIKANLLPDLANEALTSNIGSLSKSDINDLLNFNNDLFLPSVSYENVSCNDILQFVDGKINHISNALEDQKNNIENAVNDIDQLYQSVFNDDPHFIQKDNIYNQEFARQKAMYLRAGFDFDKMYQKAKDELAEYDKLYSSNESEDPNQMNHESYNIENNQYENDNDSDNEI
;
A
#
# COMPACT_ATOMS: atom_id res chain seq x y z
N MET A 1 47.99 -26.85 2.27
CA MET A 1 47.24 -25.59 2.05
C MET A 1 45.77 -25.89 2.27
N SER A 2 44.97 -24.99 2.85
CA SER A 2 43.51 -25.22 2.97
C SER A 2 42.87 -25.30 1.58
N ASP A 3 42.04 -26.32 1.36
CA ASP A 3 41.24 -26.52 0.14
C ASP A 3 40.02 -25.60 0.07
N THR A 4 39.71 -24.91 1.17
CA THR A 4 38.63 -23.93 1.25
C THR A 4 39.17 -22.51 1.29
N ILE A 5 38.31 -21.58 0.91
CA ILE A 5 38.51 -20.15 1.04
C ILE A 5 37.25 -19.53 1.60
N ASP A 6 37.43 -18.50 2.41
CA ASP A 6 36.33 -17.72 2.95
C ASP A 6 35.96 -16.62 1.96
N VAL A 7 34.75 -16.65 1.42
CA VAL A 7 34.20 -15.58 0.60
C VAL A 7 33.31 -14.73 1.49
N ILE A 8 33.66 -13.46 1.66
CA ILE A 8 32.95 -12.52 2.52
C ILE A 8 32.08 -11.63 1.63
N PHE A 9 30.80 -11.57 1.92
CA PHE A 9 29.81 -10.72 1.25
C PHE A 9 28.88 -10.12 2.29
N ASN A 10 28.75 -8.79 2.32
CA ASN A 10 28.00 -8.03 3.34
C ASN A 10 28.30 -8.50 4.79
N ASP A 11 29.58 -8.58 5.14
CA ASP A 11 30.09 -9.07 6.44
C ASP A 11 29.78 -10.55 6.77
N ILE A 12 29.09 -11.27 5.89
CA ILE A 12 28.75 -12.68 6.05
C ILE A 12 29.81 -13.55 5.37
N LYS A 13 30.22 -14.60 6.07
CA LYS A 13 31.32 -15.48 5.70
C LYS A 13 30.82 -16.79 5.10
N TYR A 14 31.16 -17.03 3.85
CA TYR A 14 30.83 -18.25 3.11
C TYR A 14 32.07 -19.11 2.91
N ASN A 15 32.09 -20.33 3.47
CA ASN A 15 33.22 -21.24 3.28
C ASN A 15 33.03 -22.08 2.01
N VAL A 16 33.88 -21.86 1.00
CA VAL A 16 33.72 -22.46 -0.33
C VAL A 16 34.97 -23.26 -0.71
N LYS A 17 34.79 -24.42 -1.35
CA LYS A 17 35.92 -25.21 -1.86
C LYS A 17 36.54 -24.52 -3.08
N LYS A 18 37.86 -24.33 -3.06
CA LYS A 18 38.63 -23.73 -4.17
C LYS A 18 38.50 -24.51 -5.47
N SER A 19 38.34 -25.83 -5.38
CA SER A 19 38.12 -26.70 -6.54
C SER A 19 36.82 -26.34 -7.27
N PHE A 20 35.73 -26.10 -6.54
CA PHE A 20 34.46 -25.69 -7.16
C PHE A 20 34.62 -24.36 -7.88
N ILE A 21 35.14 -23.34 -7.21
CA ILE A 21 35.37 -22.02 -7.82
C ILE A 21 36.24 -22.13 -9.09
N ARG A 22 37.31 -22.92 -9.05
CA ARG A 22 38.21 -23.11 -10.20
C ARG A 22 37.49 -23.63 -11.45
N PHE A 23 36.53 -24.55 -11.29
CA PHE A 23 35.85 -25.18 -12.42
C PHE A 23 34.59 -24.44 -12.85
N SER A 24 33.83 -23.88 -11.90
CA SER A 24 32.56 -23.23 -12.18
C SER A 24 32.67 -21.73 -12.42
N SER A 25 33.74 -21.08 -11.95
CA SER A 25 33.86 -19.62 -11.98
C SER A 25 35.32 -19.17 -12.19
N PRO A 26 35.84 -19.30 -13.42
CA PRO A 26 37.22 -18.94 -13.75
C PRO A 26 37.57 -17.48 -13.43
N GLY A 27 36.61 -16.55 -13.57
CA GLY A 27 36.81 -15.15 -13.22
C GLY A 27 37.09 -14.97 -11.73
N LEU A 28 36.27 -15.57 -10.86
CA LEU A 28 36.50 -15.55 -9.42
C LEU A 28 37.80 -16.26 -9.03
N TYR A 29 38.12 -17.37 -9.70
CA TYR A 29 39.37 -18.08 -9.48
C TYR A 29 40.61 -17.21 -9.80
N LYS A 30 40.58 -16.40 -10.87
CA LYS A 30 41.67 -15.45 -11.20
C LYS A 30 41.87 -14.43 -10.09
N ILE A 31 40.78 -13.91 -9.50
CA ILE A 31 40.82 -12.96 -8.38
C ILE A 31 41.44 -13.62 -7.13
N ILE A 32 41.08 -14.87 -6.85
CA ILE A 32 41.66 -15.62 -5.72
C ILE A 32 43.15 -15.90 -5.97
N ALA A 33 43.50 -16.31 -7.19
CA ALA A 33 44.86 -16.67 -7.55
C ALA A 33 45.82 -15.47 -7.54
N SER A 34 45.33 -14.26 -7.89
CA SER A 34 46.13 -13.04 -7.83
C SER A 34 46.43 -12.58 -6.40
N LYS A 35 45.56 -12.94 -5.44
CA LYS A 35 45.75 -12.67 -4.00
C LYS A 35 46.51 -13.82 -3.33
N TYR A 36 47.78 -14.01 -3.72
CA TYR A 36 48.63 -15.12 -3.26
C TYR A 36 48.57 -15.32 -1.73
N LYS A 37 48.21 -16.53 -1.26
CA LYS A 37 47.99 -16.93 0.15
C LYS A 37 46.79 -16.32 0.87
N ALA A 38 45.86 -15.65 0.18
CA ALA A 38 44.64 -15.17 0.82
C ALA A 38 43.82 -16.32 1.43
N LYS A 39 43.47 -16.15 2.71
CA LYS A 39 42.53 -17.03 3.43
C LYS A 39 41.09 -16.64 3.19
N SER A 40 40.87 -15.36 2.88
CA SER A 40 39.56 -14.81 2.55
C SER A 40 39.63 -13.89 1.32
N ILE A 41 38.50 -13.76 0.64
CA ILE A 41 38.25 -12.70 -0.33
C ILE A 41 36.98 -11.98 0.07
N GLU A 42 36.94 -10.68 -0.18
CA GLU A 42 35.77 -9.85 0.04
C GLU A 42 35.19 -9.45 -1.31
N ILE A 43 33.86 -9.55 -1.43
CA ILE A 43 33.09 -9.15 -2.59
C ILE A 43 32.15 -8.04 -2.13
N THR A 44 32.30 -6.87 -2.74
CA THR A 44 31.48 -5.69 -2.49
C THR A 44 30.71 -5.38 -3.77
N ASP A 45 29.50 -5.92 -3.87
CA ASP A 45 28.60 -5.71 -5.00
C ASP A 45 27.21 -5.35 -4.48
N ASP A 46 26.53 -4.44 -5.17
CA ASP A 46 25.16 -4.02 -4.84
C ASP A 46 24.12 -5.03 -5.36
N ILE A 47 24.34 -6.30 -5.02
CA ILE A 47 23.39 -7.38 -5.30
C ILE A 47 22.75 -7.85 -4.01
N THR A 48 21.62 -8.52 -4.12
CA THR A 48 21.00 -9.15 -2.94
C THR A 48 21.82 -10.34 -2.44
N GLU A 49 21.75 -10.60 -1.14
CA GLU A 49 22.37 -11.77 -0.53
C GLU A 49 21.80 -13.09 -1.09
N SER A 50 20.49 -13.13 -1.37
CA SER A 50 19.82 -14.25 -2.03
C SER A 50 20.45 -14.58 -3.39
N THR A 51 20.67 -13.59 -4.25
CA THR A 51 21.39 -13.74 -5.52
C THR A 51 22.78 -14.31 -5.28
N PHE A 52 23.52 -13.75 -4.32
CA PHE A 52 24.88 -14.18 -4.03
C PHE A 52 24.93 -15.65 -3.58
N ILE A 53 24.01 -16.06 -2.72
CA ILE A 53 23.86 -17.46 -2.28
C ILE A 53 23.52 -18.37 -3.47
N THR A 54 22.60 -17.97 -4.35
CA THR A 54 22.26 -18.72 -5.56
C THR A 54 23.48 -18.89 -6.48
N PHE A 55 24.27 -17.84 -6.66
CA PHE A 55 25.53 -17.88 -7.40
C PHE A 55 26.52 -18.87 -6.78
N LEU A 56 26.73 -18.85 -5.46
CA LEU A 56 27.61 -19.81 -4.77
C LEU A 56 27.09 -21.26 -4.86
N ASN A 57 25.79 -21.47 -4.67
CA ASN A 57 25.18 -22.80 -4.75
C ASN A 57 25.34 -23.40 -6.16
N SER A 58 25.24 -22.57 -7.20
CA SER A 58 25.44 -23.00 -8.59
C SER A 58 26.82 -23.64 -8.82
N MET A 59 27.85 -23.25 -8.06
CA MET A 59 29.19 -23.81 -8.15
C MET A 59 29.31 -25.22 -7.59
N THR A 60 28.38 -25.59 -6.71
CA THR A 60 28.41 -26.87 -5.99
C THR A 60 27.58 -27.96 -6.68
N GLY A 61 26.94 -27.64 -7.81
CA GLY A 61 26.06 -28.56 -8.53
C GLY A 61 24.71 -28.80 -7.84
N LYS A 62 24.39 -28.04 -6.78
CA LYS A 62 23.06 -28.03 -6.17
C LYS A 62 22.02 -27.49 -7.15
N GLU A 63 20.79 -27.95 -6.99
CA GLU A 63 19.66 -27.33 -7.66
C GLU A 63 19.56 -25.86 -7.25
N ILE A 64 19.35 -25.00 -8.24
CA ILE A 64 19.22 -23.56 -8.06
C ILE A 64 17.80 -23.15 -8.46
N PHE A 65 17.21 -22.28 -7.67
CA PHE A 65 15.94 -21.65 -7.99
C PHE A 65 16.24 -20.25 -8.53
N ILE A 66 15.74 -19.95 -9.73
CA ILE A 66 15.84 -18.63 -10.35
C ILE A 66 14.43 -18.04 -10.29
N ASP A 67 14.29 -16.91 -9.61
CA ASP A 67 13.06 -16.13 -9.58
C ASP A 67 13.19 -14.87 -10.45
N PHE A 68 12.05 -14.28 -10.78
CA PHE A 68 12.00 -13.11 -11.65
C PHE A 68 12.78 -11.90 -11.11
N PRO A 69 12.68 -11.53 -9.81
CA PRO A 69 13.35 -10.33 -9.30
C PRO A 69 14.88 -10.40 -9.34
N HIS A 70 15.46 -11.60 -9.20
CA HIS A 70 16.92 -11.76 -9.13
C HIS A 70 17.57 -12.21 -10.43
N ALA A 71 16.80 -12.53 -11.47
CA ALA A 71 17.33 -13.09 -12.72
C ALA A 71 18.46 -12.23 -13.33
N TYR A 72 18.31 -10.91 -13.37
CA TYR A 72 19.33 -10.01 -13.91
C TYR A 72 20.55 -9.86 -13.00
N GLU A 73 20.39 -9.91 -11.67
CA GLU A 73 21.54 -9.95 -10.75
C GLU A 73 22.32 -11.26 -10.90
N ILE A 74 21.61 -12.37 -11.08
CA ILE A 74 22.22 -13.69 -11.31
C ILE A 74 22.97 -13.70 -12.64
N GLN A 75 22.38 -13.12 -13.70
CA GLN A 75 23.04 -12.94 -15.00
C GLN A 75 24.32 -12.12 -14.86
N TYR A 76 24.24 -10.96 -14.20
CA TYR A 76 25.39 -10.10 -13.92
C TYR A 76 26.52 -10.85 -13.20
N MET A 77 26.20 -11.60 -12.15
CA MET A 77 27.17 -12.39 -11.40
C MET A 77 27.79 -13.51 -12.24
N ALA A 78 26.98 -14.19 -13.05
CA ALA A 78 27.43 -15.25 -13.93
C ALA A 78 28.40 -14.72 -14.99
N GLU A 79 28.12 -13.55 -15.56
CA GLU A 79 29.01 -12.89 -16.52
C GLU A 79 30.31 -12.41 -15.86
N LYS A 80 30.19 -11.62 -14.79
CA LYS A 80 31.31 -11.02 -14.06
C LYS A 80 32.35 -12.04 -13.62
N TYR A 81 31.89 -13.20 -13.16
CA TYR A 81 32.74 -14.26 -12.63
C TYR A 81 32.90 -15.46 -13.57
N GLU A 82 32.51 -15.31 -14.83
CA GLU A 82 32.68 -16.28 -15.92
C GLU A 82 32.02 -17.66 -15.67
N ASN A 83 30.89 -17.71 -14.94
CA ASN A 83 30.13 -18.94 -14.70
C ASN A 83 29.18 -19.26 -15.86
N LYS A 84 29.71 -19.96 -16.88
CA LYS A 84 29.00 -20.26 -18.13
C LYS A 84 27.73 -21.08 -17.95
N LEU A 85 27.72 -22.08 -17.06
CA LEU A 85 26.57 -22.95 -16.85
C LEU A 85 25.42 -22.18 -16.20
N LEU A 86 25.72 -21.32 -15.23
CA LEU A 86 24.71 -20.45 -14.62
C LEU A 86 24.20 -19.43 -15.64
N LEU A 87 25.08 -18.85 -16.44
CA LEU A 87 24.73 -17.88 -17.48
C LEU A 87 23.76 -18.48 -18.51
N GLU A 88 24.02 -19.69 -18.99
CA GLU A 88 23.11 -20.39 -19.90
C GLU A 88 21.73 -20.62 -19.27
N LYS A 89 21.69 -21.09 -18.01
CA LYS A 89 20.43 -21.34 -17.30
C LYS A 89 19.61 -20.07 -17.11
N VAL A 90 20.26 -18.97 -16.69
CA VAL A 90 19.55 -17.71 -16.43
C VAL A 90 19.12 -17.03 -17.73
N ASN A 91 19.91 -17.12 -18.80
CA ASN A 91 19.50 -16.62 -20.12
C ASN A 91 18.27 -17.37 -20.64
N ASN A 92 18.28 -18.71 -20.55
CA ASN A 92 17.11 -19.51 -20.91
C ASN A 92 15.88 -19.14 -20.07
N PHE A 93 16.06 -18.86 -18.78
CA PHE A 93 14.97 -18.39 -17.93
C PHE A 93 14.43 -17.03 -18.40
N ILE A 94 15.32 -16.05 -18.63
CA ILE A 94 14.97 -14.70 -19.08
C ILE A 94 14.25 -14.72 -20.45
N GLU A 95 14.64 -15.60 -21.36
CA GLU A 95 13.99 -15.77 -22.66
C GLU A 95 12.53 -16.24 -22.56
N ASN A 96 12.16 -16.94 -21.48
CA ASN A 96 10.78 -17.38 -21.23
C ASN A 96 9.91 -16.31 -20.55
N ILE A 97 10.48 -15.16 -20.16
CA ILE A 97 9.73 -14.06 -19.56
C ILE A 97 9.03 -13.26 -20.67
N PRO A 98 7.72 -12.95 -20.54
CA PRO A 98 7.04 -12.06 -21.48
C PRO A 98 7.78 -10.73 -21.63
N ASN A 99 7.84 -10.19 -22.86
CA ASN A 99 8.76 -9.10 -23.18
C ASN A 99 8.57 -7.84 -22.32
N ASN A 100 7.32 -7.46 -22.03
CA ASN A 100 7.00 -6.34 -21.14
C ASN A 100 7.57 -6.55 -19.73
N TYR A 101 7.33 -7.71 -19.11
CA TYR A 101 7.91 -8.03 -17.80
C TYR A 101 9.44 -8.08 -17.84
N ARG A 102 9.99 -8.68 -18.90
CA ARG A 102 11.44 -8.78 -19.10
C ARG A 102 12.11 -7.40 -19.08
N VAL A 103 11.56 -6.45 -19.83
CA VAL A 103 12.08 -5.07 -19.87
C VAL A 103 11.95 -4.38 -18.52
N LEU A 104 10.82 -4.56 -17.81
CA LEU A 104 10.61 -3.92 -16.51
C LEU A 104 11.52 -4.49 -15.41
N TYR A 105 11.75 -5.81 -15.38
CA TYR A 105 12.73 -6.41 -14.47
C TYR A 105 14.16 -5.96 -14.82
N HIS A 106 14.48 -5.82 -16.10
CA HIS A 106 15.78 -5.28 -16.52
C HIS A 106 15.93 -3.82 -16.06
N LEU A 107 14.89 -3.00 -16.24
CA LEU A 107 14.87 -1.61 -15.82
C LEU A 107 15.13 -1.48 -14.31
N LEU A 108 14.40 -2.24 -13.48
CA LEU A 108 14.60 -2.27 -12.03
C LEU A 108 16.04 -2.62 -11.64
N PHE A 109 16.62 -3.62 -12.31
CA PHE A 109 18.02 -3.99 -12.11
C PHE A 109 18.98 -2.86 -12.50
N LEU A 110 18.80 -2.25 -13.68
CA LEU A 110 19.64 -1.16 -14.17
C LEU A 110 19.57 0.06 -13.24
N THR A 111 18.38 0.44 -12.79
CA THR A 111 18.19 1.54 -11.82
C THR A 111 18.90 1.24 -10.50
N LYS A 112 18.75 0.02 -9.96
CA LYS A 112 19.43 -0.39 -8.72
C LYS A 112 20.95 -0.27 -8.87
N MET A 113 21.49 -0.79 -9.97
CA MET A 113 22.92 -0.81 -10.24
C MET A 113 23.48 0.54 -10.74
N GLN A 114 22.63 1.58 -10.88
CA GLN A 114 22.98 2.88 -11.44
C GLN A 114 23.63 2.78 -12.84
N LEU A 115 23.12 1.85 -13.65
CA LEU A 115 23.54 1.61 -15.03
C LEU A 115 22.66 2.40 -16.01
N ASN A 116 23.05 2.41 -17.29
CA ASN A 116 22.28 3.10 -18.32
C ASN A 116 20.90 2.44 -18.50
N THR A 117 19.83 3.20 -18.26
CA THR A 117 18.43 2.78 -18.37
C THR A 117 17.77 3.16 -19.71
N GLU A 118 18.43 3.95 -20.55
CA GLU A 118 17.84 4.61 -21.73
C GLU A 118 17.11 3.64 -22.67
N GLU A 119 17.69 2.49 -22.99
CA GLU A 119 17.07 1.51 -23.90
C GLU A 119 15.78 0.92 -23.30
N ALA A 120 15.81 0.58 -22.01
CA ALA A 120 14.66 0.01 -21.32
C ALA A 120 13.56 1.07 -21.11
N GLU A 121 13.94 2.31 -20.80
CA GLU A 121 13.03 3.45 -20.71
C GLU A 121 12.36 3.74 -22.06
N ASN A 122 13.13 3.78 -23.15
CA ASN A 122 12.60 4.00 -24.51
C ASN A 122 11.63 2.89 -24.92
N TYR A 123 11.96 1.62 -24.62
CA TYR A 123 11.06 0.51 -24.90
C TYR A 123 9.75 0.65 -24.12
N PHE A 124 9.83 0.91 -22.81
CA PHE A 124 8.65 1.12 -21.98
C PHE A 124 7.82 2.29 -22.52
N ALA A 125 8.45 3.42 -22.83
CA ALA A 125 7.77 4.59 -23.39
C ALA A 125 6.99 4.26 -24.68
N SER A 126 7.58 3.50 -25.61
CA SER A 126 6.93 3.10 -26.86
C SER A 126 5.85 2.03 -26.70
N HIS A 127 5.83 1.30 -25.59
CA HIS A 127 4.87 0.23 -25.30
C HIS A 127 4.17 0.48 -23.97
N PHE A 128 3.85 1.75 -23.68
CA PHE A 128 3.37 2.18 -22.38
C PHE A 128 2.12 1.39 -21.96
N ASP A 129 1.17 1.23 -22.88
CA ASP A 129 -0.10 0.54 -22.65
C ASP A 129 0.08 -0.91 -22.18
N ASP A 130 1.08 -1.63 -22.71
CA ASP A 130 1.36 -3.02 -22.34
C ASP A 130 2.20 -3.15 -21.05
N CYS A 131 2.90 -2.07 -20.68
CA CYS A 131 3.88 -2.08 -19.61
C CYS A 131 3.39 -1.43 -18.32
N VAL A 132 2.45 -0.48 -18.39
CA VAL A 132 2.05 0.36 -17.24
C VAL A 132 1.40 -0.45 -16.11
N LEU A 133 0.55 -1.43 -16.44
CA LEU A 133 -0.08 -2.28 -15.42
C LEU A 133 0.94 -3.25 -14.76
N PRO A 134 1.78 -3.97 -15.52
CA PRO A 134 2.91 -4.70 -14.94
C PRO A 134 3.83 -3.82 -14.09
N ALA A 135 4.16 -2.61 -14.55
CA ALA A 135 5.01 -1.67 -13.82
C ALA A 135 4.42 -1.29 -12.46
N TYR A 136 3.11 -1.05 -12.41
CA TYR A 136 2.37 -0.84 -11.16
C TYR A 136 2.47 -2.06 -10.23
N ASN A 137 2.25 -3.28 -10.75
CA ASN A 137 2.33 -4.51 -9.94
C ASN A 137 3.75 -4.75 -9.40
N LEU A 138 4.77 -4.30 -10.13
CA LEU A 138 6.17 -4.35 -9.72
C LEU A 138 6.58 -3.20 -8.79
N ASN A 139 5.63 -2.32 -8.42
CA ASN A 139 5.86 -1.15 -7.59
C ASN A 139 6.97 -0.22 -8.11
N ILE A 140 7.08 -0.09 -9.44
CA ILE A 140 7.97 0.92 -10.02
C ILE A 140 7.48 2.30 -9.57
N ASN A 141 8.39 3.14 -9.08
CA ASN A 141 8.06 4.45 -8.52
C ASN A 141 7.23 5.27 -9.52
N PRO A 142 6.03 5.72 -9.15
CA PRO A 142 5.20 6.48 -10.07
C PRO A 142 5.80 7.81 -10.54
N GLU A 143 6.56 8.50 -9.70
CA GLU A 143 7.30 9.71 -10.08
C GLU A 143 8.31 9.40 -11.18
N TYR A 144 9.00 8.26 -11.07
CA TYR A 144 9.96 7.82 -12.07
C TYR A 144 9.26 7.57 -13.42
N ILE A 145 8.11 6.89 -13.42
CA ILE A 145 7.34 6.65 -14.64
C ILE A 145 6.94 7.98 -15.31
N ILE A 146 6.46 8.95 -14.54
CA ILE A 146 6.05 10.25 -15.08
C ILE A 146 7.26 11.01 -15.66
N GLN A 147 8.36 11.08 -14.90
CA GLN A 147 9.53 11.88 -15.29
C GLN A 147 10.33 11.28 -16.44
N TYR A 148 10.49 9.95 -16.47
CA TYR A 148 11.41 9.29 -17.40
C TYR A 148 10.72 8.49 -18.50
N ILE A 149 9.47 8.04 -18.30
CA ILE A 149 8.73 7.25 -19.29
C ILE A 149 7.71 8.12 -20.03
N MET A 150 6.85 8.84 -19.31
CA MET A 150 5.77 9.62 -19.95
C MET A 150 6.27 10.87 -20.68
N LYS A 151 7.39 11.44 -20.23
CA LYS A 151 8.08 12.56 -20.90
C LYS A 151 9.12 12.11 -21.93
N ASN A 152 9.30 10.81 -22.11
CA ASN A 152 10.26 10.28 -23.05
C ASN A 152 9.86 10.67 -24.50
N PRO A 153 10.79 11.05 -25.39
CA PRO A 153 10.47 11.36 -26.79
C PRO A 153 9.81 10.21 -27.56
N TYR A 154 10.02 8.98 -27.13
CA TYR A 154 9.43 7.77 -27.69
C TYR A 154 8.10 7.37 -27.03
N PHE A 155 7.58 8.20 -26.12
CA PHE A 155 6.33 7.95 -25.44
C PHE A 155 5.18 7.82 -26.43
N HIS A 156 4.47 6.70 -26.33
CA HIS A 156 3.29 6.41 -27.11
C HIS A 156 2.27 5.65 -26.26
N SER A 157 1.06 6.20 -26.20
CA SER A 157 -0.12 5.52 -25.68
C SER A 157 -1.23 5.70 -26.71
N GLU A 158 -1.79 4.59 -27.18
CA GLU A 158 -2.93 4.58 -28.09
C GLU A 158 -4.23 4.90 -27.33
N ASN A 159 -4.24 4.67 -26.02
CA ASN A 159 -5.43 4.76 -25.20
C ASN A 159 -5.20 5.58 -23.92
N GLY A 160 -5.70 6.82 -23.93
CA GLY A 160 -5.67 7.71 -22.75
C GLY A 160 -6.33 7.11 -21.49
N HIS A 161 -7.22 6.12 -21.65
CA HIS A 161 -7.79 5.36 -20.53
C HIS A 161 -6.72 4.70 -19.66
N ASN A 162 -5.63 4.17 -20.26
CA ASN A 162 -4.58 3.49 -19.49
C ASN A 162 -3.82 4.47 -18.59
N ILE A 163 -3.60 5.70 -19.06
CA ILE A 163 -3.02 6.78 -18.27
C ILE A 163 -3.95 7.13 -17.11
N VAL A 164 -5.25 7.28 -17.36
CA VAL A 164 -6.26 7.56 -16.32
C VAL A 164 -6.31 6.45 -15.27
N GLN A 165 -6.41 5.19 -15.69
CA GLN A 165 -6.41 4.04 -14.80
C GLN A 165 -5.13 3.98 -13.97
N TYR A 166 -3.98 4.31 -14.56
CA TYR A 166 -2.72 4.38 -13.86
C TYR A 166 -2.72 5.49 -12.79
N ILE A 167 -3.15 6.71 -13.13
CA ILE A 167 -3.26 7.84 -12.20
C ILE A 167 -4.10 7.44 -10.97
N ILE A 168 -5.26 6.84 -11.21
CA ILE A 168 -6.20 6.43 -10.17
C ILE A 168 -5.62 5.28 -9.33
N LYS A 169 -5.08 4.23 -9.96
CA LYS A 169 -4.55 3.05 -9.25
C LYS A 169 -3.28 3.35 -8.46
N ALA A 170 -2.40 4.19 -9.00
CA ALA A 170 -1.21 4.66 -8.32
C ALA A 170 -1.53 5.72 -7.26
N ASN A 171 -2.79 6.18 -7.18
CA ASN A 171 -3.27 7.20 -6.26
C ASN A 171 -2.36 8.44 -6.25
N LEU A 172 -2.06 8.95 -7.45
CA LEU A 172 -1.10 10.03 -7.61
C LEU A 172 -1.56 11.30 -6.90
N LEU A 173 -0.59 12.03 -6.33
CA LEU A 173 -0.82 13.38 -5.84
C LEU A 173 -1.29 14.28 -6.99
N PRO A 174 -2.11 15.32 -6.72
CA PRO A 174 -2.66 16.19 -7.75
C PRO A 174 -1.62 16.74 -8.72
N ASP A 175 -0.46 17.17 -8.22
CA ASP A 175 0.60 17.75 -9.04
C ASP A 175 1.19 16.74 -10.03
N LEU A 176 1.47 15.52 -9.57
CA LEU A 176 1.97 14.42 -10.40
C LEU A 176 0.92 13.93 -11.40
N ALA A 177 -0.35 13.87 -10.98
CA ALA A 177 -1.45 13.53 -11.86
C ALA A 177 -1.60 14.59 -12.98
N ASN A 178 -1.55 15.88 -12.64
CA ASN A 178 -1.59 16.97 -13.62
C ASN A 178 -0.39 16.92 -14.58
N GLU A 179 0.79 16.57 -14.08
CA GLU A 179 2.00 16.40 -14.89
C GLU A 179 1.86 15.22 -15.88
N ALA A 180 1.34 14.07 -15.40
CA ALA A 180 1.03 12.92 -16.24
C ALA A 180 0.01 13.28 -17.33
N LEU A 181 -1.01 14.07 -16.99
CA LEU A 181 -2.07 14.48 -17.89
C LEU A 181 -1.64 15.55 -18.92
N THR A 182 -0.64 16.35 -18.63
CA THR A 182 -0.14 17.39 -19.56
C THR A 182 0.85 16.84 -20.58
N SER A 183 1.46 15.69 -20.28
CA SER A 183 2.59 15.12 -21.01
C SER A 183 2.17 14.08 -22.06
N ASN A 184 1.29 14.42 -23.02
CA ASN A 184 0.88 13.56 -24.16
C ASN A 184 -0.34 12.64 -23.94
N ILE A 185 -1.44 13.13 -23.36
CA ILE A 185 -2.70 12.38 -23.50
C ILE A 185 -3.21 12.52 -24.94
N GLY A 186 -3.61 11.39 -25.55
CA GLY A 186 -4.53 11.40 -26.68
C GLY A 186 -5.92 11.96 -26.30
N SER A 187 -6.96 11.55 -27.03
CA SER A 187 -8.34 11.89 -26.67
C SER A 187 -8.79 11.10 -25.43
N LEU A 188 -9.25 11.80 -24.39
CA LEU A 188 -9.94 11.18 -23.26
C LEU A 188 -11.41 10.93 -23.61
N SER A 189 -11.95 9.79 -23.19
CA SER A 189 -13.39 9.56 -23.25
C SER A 189 -14.12 10.34 -22.15
N LYS A 190 -15.44 10.50 -22.30
CA LYS A 190 -16.30 11.07 -21.26
C LYS A 190 -16.23 10.27 -19.95
N SER A 191 -16.05 8.94 -20.04
CA SER A 191 -15.91 8.09 -18.85
C SER A 191 -14.62 8.41 -18.11
N ASP A 192 -13.51 8.58 -18.82
CA ASP A 192 -12.20 8.87 -18.23
C ASP A 192 -12.21 10.20 -17.48
N ILE A 193 -12.86 11.21 -18.05
CA ILE A 193 -13.03 12.52 -17.40
C ILE A 193 -13.84 12.37 -16.11
N ASN A 194 -14.95 11.63 -16.14
CA ASN A 194 -15.76 11.40 -14.95
C ASN A 194 -14.99 10.62 -13.87
N ASP A 195 -14.20 9.63 -14.26
CA ASP A 195 -13.38 8.85 -13.34
C ASP A 195 -12.30 9.72 -12.67
N LEU A 196 -11.64 10.59 -13.42
CA LEU A 196 -10.67 11.56 -12.87
C LEU A 196 -11.33 12.56 -11.91
N LEU A 197 -12.50 13.10 -12.26
CA LEU A 197 -13.24 14.04 -11.39
C LEU A 197 -13.71 13.37 -10.09
N ASN A 198 -14.19 12.13 -10.17
CA ASN A 198 -14.57 11.36 -8.99
C ASN A 198 -13.37 11.01 -8.11
N PHE A 199 -12.22 10.73 -8.72
CA PHE A 199 -10.97 10.46 -8.02
C PHE A 199 -10.46 11.71 -7.30
N ASN A 200 -10.41 12.85 -8.00
CA ASN A 200 -9.98 14.11 -7.41
C ASN A 200 -10.49 15.33 -8.21
N ASN A 201 -11.34 16.14 -7.55
CA ASN A 201 -11.95 17.33 -8.14
C ASN A 201 -10.97 18.49 -8.40
N ASP A 202 -9.78 18.46 -7.79
CA ASP A 202 -8.75 19.50 -7.94
C ASP A 202 -7.81 19.23 -9.14
N LEU A 203 -8.06 18.18 -9.91
CA LEU A 203 -7.29 17.89 -11.12
C LEU A 203 -7.55 18.93 -12.21
N PHE A 204 -6.46 19.53 -12.70
CA PHE A 204 -6.49 20.40 -13.84
C PHE A 204 -6.41 19.55 -15.10
N LEU A 205 -7.56 19.35 -15.77
CA LEU A 205 -7.58 18.75 -17.09
C LEU A 205 -7.05 19.81 -18.07
N PRO A 206 -5.89 19.61 -18.73
CA PRO A 206 -5.45 20.50 -19.80
C PRO A 206 -6.55 20.58 -20.85
N SER A 207 -6.65 21.70 -21.56
CA SER A 207 -7.71 21.98 -22.55
C SER A 207 -7.84 20.84 -23.57
N VAL A 208 -8.63 19.82 -23.22
CA VAL A 208 -8.90 18.65 -24.03
C VAL A 208 -9.60 19.18 -25.27
N SER A 209 -9.06 18.91 -26.46
CA SER A 209 -9.82 19.16 -27.68
C SER A 209 -11.01 18.20 -27.64
N TYR A 210 -12.14 18.71 -27.15
CA TYR A 210 -13.41 18.01 -27.17
C TYR A 210 -13.81 17.83 -28.64
N GLU A 211 -13.41 16.73 -29.27
CA GLU A 211 -14.08 16.30 -30.48
C GLU A 211 -15.51 15.93 -30.10
N ASN A 212 -16.41 16.89 -30.30
CA ASN A 212 -17.86 16.81 -30.14
C ASN A 212 -18.40 16.65 -28.71
N VAL A 213 -18.06 17.58 -27.79
CA VAL A 213 -19.01 17.88 -26.71
C VAL A 213 -20.05 18.83 -27.28
N SER A 214 -21.23 18.31 -27.61
CA SER A 214 -22.32 19.16 -28.08
C SER A 214 -22.85 20.01 -26.92
N CYS A 215 -23.47 21.16 -27.20
CA CYS A 215 -24.15 21.94 -26.16
C CYS A 215 -25.19 21.10 -25.39
N ASN A 216 -25.76 20.06 -26.02
CA ASN A 216 -26.67 19.13 -25.35
C ASN A 216 -25.96 18.25 -24.30
N ASP A 217 -24.67 17.95 -24.46
CA ASP A 217 -23.90 17.16 -23.50
C ASP A 217 -23.50 17.98 -22.28
N ILE A 218 -23.20 19.27 -22.49
CA ILE A 218 -22.99 20.24 -21.40
C ILE A 218 -24.31 20.41 -20.63
N LEU A 219 -25.43 20.55 -21.35
CA LEU A 219 -26.74 20.64 -20.73
C LEU A 219 -27.13 19.36 -19.99
N GLN A 220 -26.87 18.16 -20.54
CA GLN A 220 -27.11 16.90 -19.82
C GLN A 220 -26.23 16.75 -18.58
N PHE A 221 -24.97 17.21 -18.62
CA PHE A 221 -24.10 17.21 -17.44
C PHE A 221 -24.60 18.18 -16.36
N VAL A 222 -24.99 19.39 -16.78
CA VAL A 222 -25.58 20.40 -15.88
C VAL A 222 -26.92 19.90 -15.32
N ASP A 223 -27.78 19.30 -16.15
CA ASP A 223 -29.05 18.70 -15.73
C ASP A 223 -28.83 17.51 -14.80
N GLY A 224 -27.83 16.68 -15.06
CA GLY A 224 -27.40 15.61 -14.16
C GLY A 224 -26.93 16.13 -12.81
N LYS A 225 -26.14 17.21 -12.79
CA LYS A 225 -25.73 17.90 -11.55
C LYS A 225 -26.91 18.54 -10.83
N ILE A 226 -27.83 19.20 -11.56
CA ILE A 226 -29.04 19.79 -11.00
C ILE A 226 -29.93 18.69 -10.40
N ASN A 227 -30.09 17.56 -11.08
CA ASN A 227 -30.88 16.44 -10.58
C ASN A 227 -30.23 15.79 -9.36
N HIS A 228 -28.91 15.62 -9.34
CA HIS A 228 -28.22 15.10 -8.16
C HIS A 228 -28.34 16.05 -6.97
N ILE A 229 -28.12 17.36 -7.18
CA ILE A 229 -28.29 18.38 -6.14
C ILE A 229 -29.74 18.41 -5.67
N SER A 230 -30.71 18.34 -6.58
CA SER A 230 -32.14 18.34 -6.26
C SER A 230 -32.53 17.10 -5.45
N ASN A 231 -32.06 15.91 -5.83
CA ASN A 231 -32.31 14.68 -5.07
C ASN A 231 -31.63 14.72 -3.70
N ALA A 232 -30.39 15.22 -3.60
CA ALA A 232 -29.70 15.37 -2.32
C ALA A 232 -30.42 16.38 -1.40
N LEU A 233 -30.98 17.45 -1.98
CA LEU A 233 -31.80 18.43 -1.25
C LEU A 233 -33.16 17.84 -0.84
N GLU A 234 -33.79 17.03 -1.69
CA GLU A 234 -35.06 16.35 -1.36
C GLU A 234 -34.82 15.29 -0.27
N ASP A 235 -33.73 14.53 -0.32
CA ASP A 235 -33.33 13.60 0.73
C ASP A 235 -33.01 14.33 2.04
N GLN A 236 -32.31 15.47 1.98
CA GLN A 236 -32.09 16.30 3.17
C GLN A 236 -33.41 16.87 3.71
N LYS A 237 -34.31 17.31 2.84
CA LYS A 237 -35.65 17.78 3.25
C LYS A 237 -36.45 16.67 3.89
N ASN A 238 -36.48 15.47 3.31
CA ASN A 238 -37.16 14.30 3.86
C ASN A 238 -36.55 13.89 5.21
N ASN A 239 -35.22 13.92 5.35
CA ASN A 239 -34.55 13.66 6.62
C ASN A 239 -34.88 14.72 7.67
N ILE A 240 -34.99 15.99 7.29
CA ILE A 240 -35.42 17.07 8.17
C ILE A 240 -36.89 16.90 8.55
N GLU A 241 -37.79 16.60 7.61
CA GLU A 241 -39.21 16.37 7.87
C GLU A 241 -39.43 15.17 8.79
N ASN A 242 -38.68 14.07 8.59
CA ASN A 242 -38.69 12.93 9.49
C ASN A 242 -38.16 13.29 10.88
N ALA A 243 -37.04 14.01 10.96
CA ALA A 243 -36.50 14.46 12.24
C ALA A 243 -37.45 15.42 12.97
N VAL A 244 -38.15 16.31 12.24
CA VAL A 244 -39.17 17.19 12.80
C VAL A 244 -40.37 16.39 13.29
N ASN A 245 -40.84 15.40 12.53
CA ASN A 245 -41.92 14.51 12.95
C ASN A 245 -41.53 13.66 14.18
N ASP A 246 -40.29 13.15 14.22
CA ASP A 246 -39.76 12.42 15.36
C ASP A 246 -39.68 13.33 16.59
N ILE A 247 -39.21 14.57 16.43
CA ILE A 247 -39.20 15.58 17.50
C ILE A 247 -40.62 15.92 17.96
N ASP A 248 -41.59 16.07 17.06
CA ASP A 248 -42.99 16.36 17.40
C ASP A 248 -43.63 15.16 18.12
N GLN A 249 -43.31 13.93 17.72
CA GLN A 249 -43.74 12.72 18.43
C GLN A 249 -43.09 12.60 19.80
N LEU A 250 -41.81 12.96 19.94
CA LEU A 250 -41.10 12.99 21.22
C LEU A 250 -41.64 14.10 22.12
N TYR A 251 -41.96 15.27 21.56
CA TYR A 251 -42.62 16.36 22.26
C TYR A 251 -44.01 15.91 22.73
N GLN A 252 -44.84 15.31 21.87
CA GLN A 252 -46.15 14.84 22.31
C GLN A 252 -46.07 13.69 23.33
N SER A 253 -45.09 12.79 23.25
CA SER A 253 -44.94 11.71 24.23
C SER A 253 -44.44 12.22 25.59
N VAL A 254 -43.47 13.13 25.61
CA VAL A 254 -42.94 13.73 26.84
C VAL A 254 -43.98 14.64 27.52
N PHE A 255 -44.84 15.31 26.76
CA PHE A 255 -45.84 16.24 27.30
C PHE A 255 -47.20 15.61 27.63
N ASN A 256 -47.53 14.42 27.09
CA ASN A 256 -48.76 13.71 27.44
C ASN A 256 -48.64 12.85 28.70
N ASP A 257 -47.42 12.51 29.14
CA ASP A 257 -47.19 11.62 30.30
C ASP A 257 -47.01 12.33 31.65
N ASP A 258 -46.89 13.67 31.72
CA ASP A 258 -46.86 14.39 33.00
C ASP A 258 -47.41 15.85 32.92
N PRO A 259 -48.63 16.14 33.40
CA PRO A 259 -49.25 17.47 33.40
C PRO A 259 -48.56 18.51 34.29
N HIS A 260 -47.55 18.13 35.08
CA HIS A 260 -46.90 19.03 36.05
C HIS A 260 -45.60 19.68 35.56
N PHE A 261 -45.16 19.41 34.32
CA PHE A 261 -43.87 19.89 33.80
C PHE A 261 -43.88 21.35 33.27
N ILE A 262 -44.91 22.15 33.52
CA ILE A 262 -45.08 23.48 32.88
C ILE A 262 -44.33 24.63 33.61
N GLN A 263 -43.76 24.43 34.80
CA GLN A 263 -43.40 25.58 35.67
C GLN A 263 -41.92 25.88 35.96
N LYS A 264 -40.94 25.35 35.21
CA LYS A 264 -39.52 25.72 35.40
C LYS A 264 -38.73 26.10 34.15
N ASP A 265 -39.44 26.51 33.09
CA ASP A 265 -38.98 26.28 31.72
C ASP A 265 -38.35 27.47 30.95
N ASN A 266 -37.97 28.56 31.60
CA ASN A 266 -37.47 29.73 30.85
C ASN A 266 -35.98 30.06 30.95
N ILE A 267 -35.23 29.42 31.87
CA ILE A 267 -33.79 29.75 32.06
C ILE A 267 -32.88 28.62 31.57
N TYR A 268 -33.22 27.36 31.84
CA TYR A 268 -32.42 26.21 31.36
C TYR A 268 -32.51 26.00 29.84
N ASN A 269 -33.67 26.27 29.25
CA ASN A 269 -33.92 26.06 27.82
C ASN A 269 -33.18 27.05 26.91
N GLN A 270 -32.93 28.27 27.38
CA GLN A 270 -32.16 29.25 26.61
C GLN A 270 -30.66 28.93 26.62
N GLU A 271 -30.10 28.47 27.75
CA GLU A 271 -28.67 28.17 27.81
C GLU A 271 -28.32 26.86 27.09
N PHE A 272 -29.21 25.87 27.12
CA PHE A 272 -29.05 24.63 26.34
C PHE A 272 -29.15 24.87 24.83
N ALA A 273 -30.14 25.66 24.38
CA ALA A 273 -30.26 26.05 22.98
C ALA A 273 -29.05 26.88 22.49
N ARG A 274 -28.50 27.73 23.36
CA ARG A 274 -27.32 28.56 23.05
C ARG A 274 -26.04 27.73 22.95
N GLN A 275 -25.82 26.78 23.86
CA GLN A 275 -24.68 25.86 23.76
C GLN A 275 -24.79 24.95 22.54
N LYS A 276 -25.99 24.41 22.26
CA LYS A 276 -26.25 23.58 21.07
C LYS A 276 -25.96 24.33 19.76
N ALA A 277 -26.35 25.60 19.66
CA ALA A 277 -26.05 26.44 18.51
C ALA A 277 -24.55 26.79 18.37
N MET A 278 -23.80 26.92 19.48
CA MET A 278 -22.35 27.11 19.45
C MET A 278 -21.61 25.87 18.97
N TYR A 279 -22.00 24.66 19.41
CA TYR A 279 -21.36 23.41 18.97
C TYR A 279 -21.63 23.08 17.49
N LEU A 280 -22.85 23.34 17.01
CA LEU A 280 -23.21 23.17 15.59
C LEU A 280 -22.45 24.12 14.66
N ARG A 281 -22.16 25.36 15.10
CA ARG A 281 -21.34 26.31 14.32
C ARG A 281 -19.85 25.96 14.25
N ALA A 282 -19.35 25.17 15.19
CA ALA A 282 -17.95 24.78 15.28
C ALA A 282 -17.63 23.44 14.58
N GLY A 283 -18.62 22.79 13.95
CA GLY A 283 -18.44 21.55 13.19
C GLY A 283 -18.24 20.30 14.07
N PHE A 284 -18.60 20.37 15.35
CA PHE A 284 -18.53 19.21 16.24
C PHE A 284 -19.80 18.35 16.12
N ASP A 285 -19.59 17.05 15.96
CA ASP A 285 -20.63 16.02 15.93
C ASP A 285 -21.20 15.83 17.34
N PHE A 286 -22.28 16.56 17.62
CA PHE A 286 -22.92 16.63 18.93
C PHE A 286 -23.43 15.26 19.40
N ASP A 287 -23.91 14.43 18.47
CA ASP A 287 -24.44 13.11 18.77
C ASP A 287 -23.31 12.18 19.24
N LYS A 288 -22.12 12.30 18.65
CA LYS A 288 -20.95 11.53 19.07
C LYS A 288 -20.41 11.94 20.43
N MET A 289 -20.44 13.23 20.74
CA MET A 289 -20.02 13.74 22.06
C MET A 289 -21.04 13.41 23.16
N TYR A 290 -22.33 13.52 22.84
CA TYR A 290 -23.41 13.16 23.76
C TYR A 290 -23.42 11.66 24.04
N GLN A 291 -23.23 10.83 23.02
CA GLN A 291 -23.12 9.38 23.20
C GLN A 291 -21.90 9.02 24.04
N LYS A 292 -20.74 9.64 23.79
CA LYS A 292 -19.54 9.44 24.61
C LYS A 292 -19.75 9.82 26.07
N ALA A 293 -20.40 10.96 26.35
CA ALA A 293 -20.70 11.39 27.71
C ALA A 293 -21.70 10.44 28.40
N LYS A 294 -22.66 9.89 27.65
CA LYS A 294 -23.63 8.90 28.14
C LYS A 294 -22.98 7.56 28.45
N ASP A 295 -22.01 7.14 27.63
CA ASP A 295 -21.24 5.92 27.83
C ASP A 295 -20.30 6.06 29.04
N GLU A 296 -19.61 7.21 29.19
CA GLU A 296 -18.77 7.52 30.37
C GLU A 296 -19.61 7.58 31.68
N LEU A 297 -20.84 8.10 31.63
CA LEU A 297 -21.75 8.13 32.78
C LEU A 297 -22.24 6.72 33.15
N ALA A 298 -22.58 5.89 32.16
CA ALA A 298 -23.01 4.51 32.37
C ALA A 298 -21.89 3.62 32.90
N GLU A 299 -20.64 3.90 32.53
CA GLU A 299 -19.46 3.23 33.07
C GLU A 299 -19.18 3.64 34.52
N TYR A 300 -19.39 4.93 34.85
CA TYR A 300 -19.33 5.44 36.22
C TYR A 300 -20.41 4.81 37.12
N ASP A 301 -21.65 4.69 36.62
CA ASP A 301 -22.75 4.07 37.35
C ASP A 301 -22.49 2.58 37.59
N LYS A 302 -21.89 1.84 36.65
CA LYS A 302 -21.50 0.43 36.85
C LYS A 302 -20.40 0.25 37.91
N LEU A 303 -19.45 1.18 37.98
CA LEU A 303 -18.37 1.19 38.97
C LEU A 303 -18.88 1.45 40.40
N TYR A 304 -20.03 2.11 40.57
CA TYR A 304 -20.59 2.43 41.89
C TYR A 304 -21.84 1.62 42.27
N SER A 305 -22.54 1.00 41.31
CA SER A 305 -23.69 0.11 41.57
C SER A 305 -23.31 -1.34 41.87
N SER A 306 -22.02 -1.70 41.81
CA SER A 306 -21.49 -3.01 42.25
C SER A 306 -21.13 -3.08 43.73
N ASN A 307 -21.33 -2.00 44.51
CA ASN A 307 -21.08 -1.94 45.95
C ASN A 307 -22.35 -1.88 46.84
N GLU A 308 -23.56 -2.10 46.30
CA GLU A 308 -24.81 -2.04 47.07
C GLU A 308 -25.65 -3.34 47.01
N SER A 309 -24.99 -4.49 47.12
CA SER A 309 -25.68 -5.76 47.43
C SER A 309 -25.00 -6.54 48.57
N GLU A 310 -24.67 -5.86 49.67
CA GLU A 310 -24.59 -6.52 50.97
C GLU A 310 -25.96 -6.48 51.64
N ASP A 311 -26.61 -7.64 51.70
CA ASP A 311 -27.75 -7.90 52.56
C ASP A 311 -27.32 -7.72 54.04
N PRO A 312 -27.84 -6.72 54.77
CA PRO A 312 -27.35 -6.38 56.11
C PRO A 312 -27.74 -7.41 57.20
N ASN A 313 -28.29 -8.57 56.84
CA ASN A 313 -28.76 -9.59 57.78
C ASN A 313 -28.15 -10.99 57.66
N GLN A 314 -27.01 -11.17 56.97
CA GLN A 314 -26.22 -12.39 57.12
C GLN A 314 -24.85 -12.10 57.73
N MET A 315 -24.83 -11.98 59.06
CA MET A 315 -23.68 -12.43 59.84
C MET A 315 -23.46 -13.92 59.54
N ASN A 316 -22.30 -14.26 58.98
CA ASN A 316 -21.49 -15.34 59.54
C ASN A 316 -20.02 -15.22 59.12
N HIS A 317 -19.19 -15.28 60.16
CA HIS A 317 -17.75 -15.42 60.13
C HIS A 317 -17.30 -16.68 59.37
N GLU A 318 -16.16 -16.59 58.69
CA GLU A 318 -14.99 -17.51 58.72
C GLU A 318 -14.21 -17.42 57.39
N SER A 319 -13.04 -16.76 57.37
CA SER A 319 -11.69 -17.29 57.65
C SER A 319 -11.00 -17.98 56.44
N TYR A 320 -9.96 -17.31 55.93
CA TYR A 320 -8.65 -17.80 55.44
C TYR A 320 -8.49 -19.07 54.59
N ASN A 321 -7.79 -18.93 53.44
CA ASN A 321 -6.51 -19.58 53.04
C ASN A 321 -6.37 -19.57 51.50
N ILE A 322 -5.42 -18.82 50.90
CA ILE A 322 -4.03 -19.23 50.57
C ILE A 322 -3.95 -20.63 49.93
N GLU A 323 -3.54 -20.71 48.65
CA GLU A 323 -2.27 -21.39 48.29
C GLU A 323 -1.79 -21.13 46.86
N ASN A 324 -0.46 -20.88 46.80
CA ASN A 324 0.40 -20.90 45.63
C ASN A 324 0.54 -22.32 45.07
N ASN A 325 1.01 -22.42 43.82
CA ASN A 325 2.11 -23.28 43.31
C ASN A 325 1.93 -23.35 41.78
N GLN A 326 2.81 -22.86 40.91
CA GLN A 326 4.26 -23.04 40.73
C GLN A 326 4.67 -24.46 40.32
N TYR A 327 5.46 -24.50 39.23
CA TYR A 327 6.24 -25.61 38.65
C TYR A 327 5.41 -26.67 37.86
N GLU A 328 5.90 -27.29 36.78
CA GLU A 328 7.28 -27.43 36.30
C GLU A 328 7.31 -27.83 34.81
N ASN A 329 8.48 -27.62 34.20
CA ASN A 329 8.95 -28.24 32.96
C ASN A 329 8.88 -29.77 33.02
N ASP A 330 8.79 -30.43 31.86
CA ASP A 330 9.87 -31.35 31.46
C ASP A 330 9.81 -31.71 29.96
N ASN A 331 11.00 -31.62 29.35
CA ASN A 331 11.39 -32.32 28.14
C ASN A 331 11.44 -33.83 28.43
N ASP A 332 11.16 -34.67 27.43
CA ASP A 332 12.23 -35.29 26.63
C ASP A 332 11.72 -36.50 25.83
N SER A 333 12.30 -36.59 24.63
CA SER A 333 12.82 -37.81 24.01
C SER A 333 11.87 -38.87 23.42
N ASP A 334 12.07 -39.00 22.10
CA ASP A 334 12.56 -40.22 21.45
C ASP A 334 11.58 -41.30 20.94
N ASN A 335 11.59 -41.34 19.60
CA ASN A 335 12.12 -42.44 18.77
C ASN A 335 11.18 -43.46 18.12
N GLU A 336 11.65 -43.78 16.90
CA GLU A 336 11.43 -44.96 16.06
C GLU A 336 10.07 -45.01 15.35
N ILE A 337 10.00 -45.17 14.01
CA ILE A 337 10.75 -46.07 13.12
C ILE A 337 11.11 -45.39 11.79
#